data_AF-A0A924YE60-F1
#
_entry.id   AF-A0A924YE60-F1
#
_cell.length_a   1.000
_cell.length_b   1.000
_cell.length_c   1.000
_cell.angle_alpha   90.00
_cell.angle_beta   90.00
_cell.angle_gamma   90.00
#
_symmetry.space_group_name_H-M   'P 1'
#
loop_
_entity.id
_entity.type
_entity.pdbx_description
1 polymer ?
#
loop_
_entity_poly.entity_id
_entity_poly.type
_entity_poly.pdbx_seq_one_letter_code
_entity_poly.pdbx_strand_id
1 'polypeptide(L)'
;MRILIDECLPRKLKFELSEHEVRTVPEMGWASKKNGELLRLMSGKFDVFLTIDSNLKYQQQLGSLGLAFVVLTAHNNKLATLIPLMAQVREILRTVQPGEVVQVTAKSR
;
A
#
# COMPACT_ATOMS: atom_id res chain seq x y z
N MET A 1 -0.15 12.89 -1.82
CA MET A 1 0.90 11.86 -2.00
C MET A 1 0.56 10.99 -3.19
N ARG A 2 1.56 10.33 -3.77
CA ARG A 2 1.43 9.32 -4.82
C ARG A 2 1.38 7.95 -4.17
N ILE A 3 0.26 7.26 -4.32
CA ILE A 3 -0.02 5.98 -3.67
C ILE A 3 -0.13 4.89 -4.73
N LEU A 4 0.60 3.81 -4.53
CA LEU A 4 0.50 2.61 -5.34
C LEU A 4 -0.26 1.52 -4.57
N ILE A 5 -1.35 1.02 -5.16
CA ILE A 5 -2.15 -0.09 -4.62
C ILE A 5 -1.72 -1.38 -5.30
N ASP A 6 -1.45 -2.39 -4.48
CA ASP A 6 -1.08 -3.73 -4.93
C ASP A 6 -2.19 -4.42 -5.76
N GLU A 7 -1.80 -5.36 -6.62
CA GLU A 7 -2.73 -6.12 -7.47
C GLU A 7 -3.63 -7.07 -6.67
N CYS A 8 -3.19 -7.48 -5.48
CA CYS A 8 -3.96 -8.28 -4.55
C CYS A 8 -5.15 -7.51 -3.95
N LEU A 9 -5.16 -6.18 -4.08
CA LEU A 9 -6.18 -5.31 -3.52
C LEU A 9 -7.21 -4.91 -4.59
N PRO A 10 -8.50 -4.75 -4.22
CA PRO A 10 -9.52 -4.30 -5.14
C PRO A 10 -9.19 -2.91 -5.70
N ARG A 11 -9.19 -2.75 -7.03
CA ARG A 11 -8.97 -1.46 -7.70
C ARG A 11 -9.92 -0.35 -7.21
N LYS A 12 -11.12 -0.72 -6.72
CA LYS A 12 -12.11 0.21 -6.15
C LYS A 12 -11.62 0.91 -4.88
N LEU A 13 -10.60 0.41 -4.18
CA LEU A 13 -10.04 1.08 -3.00
C LEU A 13 -9.44 2.45 -3.33
N LYS A 14 -9.09 2.71 -4.59
CA LYS A 14 -8.64 4.05 -4.99
C LYS A 14 -9.67 5.15 -4.73
N PHE A 15 -10.96 4.83 -4.72
CA PHE A 15 -12.02 5.79 -4.43
C PHE A 15 -12.03 6.25 -2.97
N GLU A 16 -11.51 5.44 -2.06
CA GLU A 16 -11.38 5.77 -0.63
C GLU A 16 -10.20 6.70 -0.33
N LEU A 17 -9.32 6.88 -1.32
CA LEU A 17 -8.08 7.66 -1.27
C LEU A 17 -8.07 8.75 -2.35
N SER A 18 -9.26 9.25 -2.75
CA SER A 18 -9.44 10.21 -3.85
C SER A 18 -8.72 11.55 -3.64
N GLU A 19 -8.35 11.88 -2.40
CA GLU A 19 -7.53 13.05 -2.05
C GLU A 19 -6.05 12.92 -2.49
N HIS A 20 -5.65 11.75 -2.98
CA HIS A 20 -4.28 11.40 -3.34
C HIS A 20 -4.19 10.96 -4.81
N GLU A 21 -2.99 11.01 -5.38
CA GLU A 21 -2.77 10.42 -6.69
C GLU A 21 -2.60 8.90 -6.53
N VAL A 22 -3.65 8.15 -6.82
CA VAL A 22 -3.68 6.70 -6.61
C VAL A 22 -3.58 5.96 -7.93
N ARG A 23 -2.62 5.05 -8.01
CA ARG A 23 -2.47 4.09 -9.12
C ARG A 23 -2.46 2.68 -8.57
N THR A 24 -2.87 1.71 -9.38
CA THR A 24 -2.75 0.29 -9.04
C THR A 24 -1.61 -0.36 -9.82
N VAL A 25 -0.99 -1.41 -9.28
CA VAL A 25 0.05 -2.21 -9.95
C VAL A 25 -0.39 -2.65 -11.36
N PRO A 26 -1.63 -3.13 -11.58
CA PRO A 26 -2.12 -3.44 -12.92
C PRO A 26 -2.28 -2.22 -13.85
N GLU A 27 -2.71 -1.06 -13.34
CA GLU A 27 -2.82 0.18 -14.14
C GLU A 27 -1.45 0.68 -14.61
N MET A 28 -0.39 0.38 -13.86
CA MET A 28 0.99 0.69 -14.24
C MET A 28 1.59 -0.35 -15.21
N GLY A 29 0.87 -1.43 -15.52
CA GLY A 29 1.40 -2.56 -16.30
C GLY A 29 2.41 -3.40 -15.53
N TRP A 30 2.35 -3.41 -14.20
CA TRP A 30 3.33 -4.07 -13.31
C TRP A 30 2.84 -5.39 -12.71
N ALA A 31 1.67 -5.90 -13.12
CA ALA A 31 0.99 -7.07 -12.56
C ALA A 31 1.71 -8.44 -12.75
N SER A 32 2.97 -8.43 -13.16
CA SER A 32 3.80 -9.64 -13.29
C SER A 32 5.25 -9.38 -12.89
N LYS A 33 5.49 -8.23 -12.25
CA LYS A 33 6.82 -7.80 -11.80
C LYS A 33 7.08 -8.43 -10.45
N LYS A 34 8.28 -8.99 -10.28
CA LYS A 34 8.68 -9.54 -8.98
C LYS A 34 8.77 -8.41 -7.95
N ASN A 35 8.54 -8.69 -6.67
CA ASN A 35 8.60 -7.70 -5.59
C ASN A 35 9.84 -6.80 -5.67
N GLY A 36 11.05 -7.37 -5.84
CA GLY A 36 12.29 -6.59 -5.97
C GLY A 36 12.34 -5.65 -7.18
N GLU A 37 11.69 -5.99 -8.29
CA GLU A 37 11.57 -5.10 -9.46
C GLU A 37 10.51 -4.02 -9.22
N LEU A 38 9.37 -4.39 -8.60
CA LEU A 38 8.33 -3.46 -8.20
C LEU A 38 8.89 -2.37 -7.27
N LEU A 39 9.74 -2.77 -6.31
CA LEU A 39 10.40 -1.84 -5.38
C LEU A 39 11.27 -0.80 -6.11
N ARG A 40 11.96 -1.21 -7.17
CA ARG A 40 12.78 -0.30 -7.99
C ARG A 40 11.92 0.62 -8.86
N LEU A 41 10.82 0.10 -9.39
CA LEU A 41 9.90 0.86 -10.24
C LEU A 41 9.14 1.93 -9.48
N MET A 42 8.79 1.67 -8.23
CA MET A 42 8.08 2.61 -7.37
C MET A 42 9.00 3.65 -6.71
N SER A 43 10.28 3.34 -6.52
CA SER A 43 11.26 4.26 -5.94
C SER A 43 11.32 5.58 -6.71
N GLY A 44 11.16 6.70 -5.99
CA GLY A 44 11.10 8.06 -6.56
C GLY A 44 9.82 8.40 -7.34
N LYS A 45 8.96 7.42 -7.65
CA LYS A 45 7.69 7.62 -8.37
C LYS A 45 6.47 7.63 -7.46
N PHE A 46 6.52 6.87 -6.38
CA PHE A 46 5.47 6.79 -5.39
C PHE A 46 6.03 7.14 -4.02
N ASP A 47 5.16 7.56 -3.12
CA ASP A 47 5.50 7.90 -1.74
C ASP A 47 5.01 6.80 -0.79
N VAL A 48 3.92 6.10 -1.15
CA VAL A 48 3.30 5.03 -0.35
C VAL A 48 2.97 3.81 -1.20
N PHE A 49 3.27 2.61 -0.69
CA PHE A 49 2.76 1.34 -1.22
C PHE A 49 1.75 0.71 -0.26
N LEU A 50 0.53 0.50 -0.74
CA LEU A 50 -0.56 -0.15 -0.02
C LEU A 50 -0.68 -1.60 -0.48
N THR A 51 -0.49 -2.54 0.44
CA THR A 51 -0.57 -3.98 0.16
C THR A 51 -1.26 -4.72 1.31
N ILE A 52 -1.65 -5.97 1.07
CA ILE A 52 -2.05 -6.95 2.11
C ILE A 52 -0.99 -8.03 2.31
N ASP A 53 0.07 -8.03 1.49
CA ASP A 53 1.16 -8.98 1.62
C ASP A 53 2.12 -8.58 2.75
N SER A 54 2.03 -9.33 3.84
CA SER A 54 2.96 -9.21 4.98
C SER A 54 4.36 -9.73 4.66
N ASN A 55 4.55 -10.44 3.55
CA ASN A 55 5.80 -11.06 3.15
C ASN A 55 6.78 -10.07 2.50
N LEU A 56 6.76 -8.80 2.94
CA LEU A 56 7.75 -7.77 2.64
C LEU A 56 9.09 -8.05 3.35
N LYS A 57 9.59 -9.30 3.26
CA LYS A 57 10.84 -9.81 3.87
C LYS A 57 12.12 -9.05 3.47
N TYR A 58 12.02 -8.00 2.66
CA TYR A 58 13.12 -7.15 2.21
C TYR A 58 13.16 -5.79 2.95
N GLN A 59 12.68 -5.76 4.20
CA GLN A 59 12.66 -4.57 5.07
C GLN A 59 14.02 -3.85 5.20
N GLN A 60 15.14 -4.56 5.08
CA GLN A 60 16.47 -3.96 5.29
C GLN A 60 16.86 -2.90 4.26
N GLN A 61 16.23 -2.86 3.08
CA GLN A 61 16.51 -1.84 2.05
C GLN A 61 15.37 -0.82 1.88
N LEU A 62 14.32 -0.87 2.69
CA LEU A 62 13.16 0.02 2.52
C LEU A 62 13.45 1.45 2.98
N GLY A 63 14.28 1.62 4.02
CA GLY A 63 14.68 2.93 4.52
C GLY A 63 15.41 3.80 3.48
N SER A 64 16.06 3.19 2.49
CA SER A 64 16.78 3.92 1.43
C SER A 64 15.93 4.19 0.18
N LEU A 65 14.74 3.61 0.07
CA LEU A 65 13.84 3.81 -1.07
C LEU A 65 13.02 5.10 -0.98
N GLY A 66 12.96 5.71 0.20
CA GLY A 66 12.12 6.88 0.44
C GLY A 66 10.63 6.58 0.26
N LEU A 67 10.21 5.33 0.44
CA LEU A 67 8.83 4.88 0.31
C LEU A 67 8.30 4.36 1.65
N ALA A 68 7.09 4.78 2.01
CA ALA A 68 6.35 4.21 3.11
C ALA A 68 5.53 2.98 2.68
N PHE A 69 5.37 2.01 3.57
CA PHE A 69 4.59 0.80 3.35
C PHE A 69 3.41 0.75 4.30
N VAL A 70 2.21 0.58 3.75
CA VAL A 70 1.00 0.38 4.54
C VAL A 70 0.50 -1.03 4.24
N VAL A 71 0.54 -1.89 5.25
CA VAL A 71 0.15 -3.30 5.15
C VAL A 71 -1.20 -3.49 5.81
N LEU A 72 -2.24 -3.75 5.02
CA LEU A 72 -3.57 -4.09 5.50
C LEU A 72 -3.57 -5.53 6.00
N THR A 73 -3.96 -5.74 7.25
CA THR A 73 -4.19 -7.07 7.81
C THR A 73 -5.69 -7.30 7.92
N ALA A 74 -6.20 -8.10 7.00
CA ALA A 74 -7.61 -8.47 6.92
C ALA A 74 -7.75 -9.97 6.68
N HIS A 75 -8.88 -10.54 7.09
CA HIS A 75 -9.17 -11.96 6.89
C HIS A 75 -9.45 -12.31 5.41
N ASN A 76 -9.76 -11.31 4.57
CA ASN A 76 -9.88 -11.46 3.12
C ASN A 76 -9.64 -10.13 2.38
N ASN A 77 -9.46 -10.20 1.07
CA ASN A 77 -9.20 -9.04 0.21
C ASN A 77 -10.51 -8.42 -0.34
N LYS A 78 -11.67 -8.70 0.27
CA LYS A 78 -12.95 -8.16 -0.21
C LYS A 78 -13.03 -6.68 0.14
N LEU A 79 -13.54 -5.88 -0.79
CA LEU A 79 -13.72 -4.44 -0.60
C LEU A 79 -14.47 -4.12 0.71
N ALA A 80 -15.54 -4.86 1.02
CA ALA A 80 -16.33 -4.66 2.24
C ALA A 80 -15.52 -4.85 3.54
N THR A 81 -14.52 -5.73 3.53
CA THR A 81 -13.63 -5.95 4.68
C THR A 81 -12.57 -4.87 4.80
N LEU A 82 -12.14 -4.32 3.66
CA LEU A 82 -11.06 -3.34 3.58
C LEU A 82 -11.56 -1.91 3.80
N ILE A 83 -12.80 -1.58 3.44
CA ILE A 83 -13.42 -0.26 3.65
C ILE A 83 -13.29 0.23 5.10
N PRO A 84 -13.61 -0.56 6.14
CA PRO A 84 -13.45 -0.13 7.53
C PRO A 84 -12.01 0.24 7.90
N LEU A 85 -11.02 -0.38 7.25
CA LEU A 85 -9.60 -0.08 7.48
C LEU A 85 -9.19 1.25 6.84
N MET A 86 -9.91 1.72 5.82
CA MET A 86 -9.53 2.93 5.08
C MET A 86 -9.58 4.18 5.94
N ALA A 87 -10.43 4.22 6.96
CA ALA A 87 -10.42 5.30 7.94
C ALA A 87 -9.06 5.39 8.66
N GLN A 88 -8.53 4.25 9.12
CA GLN A 88 -7.23 4.21 9.78
C GLN A 88 -6.07 4.46 8.81
N VAL A 89 -6.17 3.94 7.57
CA VAL A 89 -5.20 4.23 6.51
C VAL A 89 -5.11 5.72 6.25
N ARG A 90 -6.24 6.43 6.10
CA ARG A 90 -6.24 7.88 5.87
C ARG A 90 -5.54 8.66 6.98
N GLU A 91 -5.73 8.27 8.24
CA GLU A 91 -5.00 8.90 9.34
C GLU A 91 -3.50 8.62 9.28
N ILE A 92 -3.11 7.37 8.99
CA ILE A 92 -1.69 7.00 8.83
C ILE A 92 -1.06 7.77 7.67
N LEU A 93 -1.75 7.91 6.53
CA LEU A 93 -1.24 8.65 5.38
C LEU A 93 -0.92 10.12 5.68
N ARG A 94 -1.54 10.71 6.72
CA ARG A 94 -1.22 12.08 7.15
C ARG A 94 0.08 12.20 7.92
N THR A 95 0.52 11.13 8.58
CA THR A 95 1.67 11.15 9.49
C THR A 95 2.84 10.29 9.03
N VAL A 96 2.60 9.35 8.11
CA VAL A 96 3.59 8.36 7.68
C VAL A 96 4.78 9.01 6.97
N GLN A 97 5.97 8.56 7.33
CA GLN A 97 7.22 9.04 6.76
C GLN A 97 7.83 8.02 5.78
N PRO A 98 8.60 8.51 4.79
CA PRO A 98 9.41 7.66 3.93
C PRO A 98 10.25 6.64 4.72
N GLY A 99 10.19 5.36 4.34
CA GLY A 99 10.92 4.28 5.00
C GLY A 99 10.17 3.62 6.16
N GLU A 100 9.02 4.15 6.58
CA GLU A 100 8.20 3.51 7.61
C GLU A 100 7.38 2.34 7.05
N VAL A 101 7.14 1.34 7.90
CA VAL A 101 6.24 0.22 7.62
C VAL A 101 5.16 0.22 8.69
N VAL A 102 3.93 0.45 8.28
CA VAL A 102 2.76 0.53 9.18
C VAL A 102 1.79 -0.60 8.87
N GLN A 103 1.42 -1.36 9.90
CA GLN A 103 0.40 -2.40 9.79
C GLN A 103 -0.96 -1.87 10.25
N VAL A 104 -1.99 -2.09 9.44
CA VAL A 104 -3.37 -1.70 9.70
C VAL A 104 -4.22 -2.94 9.85
N THR A 105 -4.55 -3.29 11.10
CA THR A 105 -5.36 -4.45 11.42
C THR A 105 -6.82 -4.05 11.64
N ALA A 106 -7.75 -4.90 11.21
CA ALA A 106 -9.12 -4.77 11.67
C ALA A 106 -9.15 -4.93 13.18
N LYS A 107 -9.63 -3.92 13.92
CA LYS A 107 -9.93 -4.08 15.33
C LYS A 107 -10.99 -5.16 15.46
N SER A 108 -10.60 -6.36 15.85
CA SER A 108 -11.53 -7.38 16.30
C SER A 108 -12.18 -6.81 17.56
N ARG A 109 -13.47 -6.49 17.48
CA ARG A 109 -14.30 -6.36 18.68
C ARG A 109 -14.60 -7.75 19.21
#